data_AF-A0A502CF08-F1
#
_entry.id   AF-A0A502CF08-F1
#
_cell.length_a   1.000
_cell.length_b   1.000
_cell.length_c   1.000
_cell.angle_alpha   90.00
_cell.angle_beta   90.00
_cell.angle_gamma   90.00
#
_symmetry.space_group_name_H-M   'P 1'
#
loop_
_entity.id
_entity.type
_entity.pdbx_description
1 polymer ?
#
loop_
_entity_poly.entity_id
_entity_poly.type
_entity_poly.pdbx_seq_one_letter_code
_entity_poly.pdbx_strand_id
1 'polypeptide(L)'
;MQRSVERSRAAALANIDQEKCKAEGGAVRGVGMFGTPACVKPFPDAGKVCSDRSECQGLCKAPESSVVGSRSIGTCQKDAQDIYGCYDKIEAGTVVAGMCFD
;
A
#
# COMPACT_ATOMS: atom_id res chain seq x y z
N MET A 1 -6.10 24.97 -10.78
CA MET A 1 -5.72 23.58 -10.43
C MET A 1 -5.97 23.25 -8.97
N GLN A 2 -5.43 23.99 -7.98
CA GLN A 2 -5.66 23.71 -6.54
C GLN A 2 -7.14 23.59 -6.15
N ARG A 3 -7.98 24.54 -6.56
CA ARG A 3 -9.45 24.49 -6.33
C ARG A 3 -10.16 23.28 -6.96
N SER A 4 -9.56 22.63 -7.94
CA SER A 4 -10.13 21.43 -8.57
C SER A 4 -9.76 20.18 -7.76
N VAL A 5 -8.50 20.08 -7.32
CA VAL A 5 -8.01 18.98 -6.47
C VAL A 5 -8.73 18.96 -5.12
N GLU A 6 -8.93 20.12 -4.50
CA GLU A 6 -9.65 20.25 -3.23
C GLU A 6 -11.11 19.78 -3.34
N ARG A 7 -11.79 20.13 -4.44
CA ARG A 7 -13.16 19.66 -4.71
C ARG A 7 -13.22 18.15 -4.90
N SER A 8 -12.26 17.57 -5.63
CA SER A 8 -12.17 16.12 -5.79
C SER A 8 -11.91 15.41 -4.46
N ARG A 9 -11.03 15.94 -3.61
CA ARG A 9 -10.77 15.41 -2.26
C ARG A 9 -12.01 15.47 -1.37
N ALA A 10 -12.72 16.61 -1.36
CA ALA A 10 -13.95 16.77 -0.59
C ALA A 10 -15.03 15.77 -1.05
N ALA A 11 -15.16 15.57 -2.37
CA ALA A 11 -16.07 14.58 -2.93
C ALA A 11 -15.66 13.15 -2.53
N ALA A 12 -14.38 12.80 -2.58
CA ALA A 12 -13.89 11.50 -2.13
C ALA A 12 -14.16 11.28 -0.64
N LEU A 13 -13.93 12.28 0.21
CA LEU A 13 -14.20 12.20 1.65
C LEU A 13 -15.70 12.00 1.93
N ALA A 14 -16.58 12.66 1.18
CA ALA A 14 -18.03 12.51 1.33
C ALA A 14 -18.52 11.10 0.96
N ASN A 15 -17.79 10.36 0.14
CA ASN A 15 -18.10 8.98 -0.22
C ASN A 15 -17.50 7.94 0.75
N ILE A 16 -16.75 8.37 1.76
CA ILE A 16 -16.14 7.47 2.75
C ILE A 16 -17.00 7.44 4.01
N ASP A 17 -17.47 6.25 4.34
CA ASP A 17 -18.05 5.98 5.65
C ASP A 17 -16.94 5.91 6.70
N GLN A 18 -16.72 7.03 7.39
CA GLN A 18 -15.65 7.17 8.37
C GLN A 18 -15.88 6.32 9.62
N GLU A 19 -17.13 6.12 10.01
CA GLU A 19 -17.48 5.31 11.18
C GLU A 19 -17.21 3.84 10.90
N LYS A 20 -17.66 3.36 9.74
CA LYS A 20 -17.35 2.00 9.27
C LYS A 20 -15.85 1.80 9.12
N CYS A 21 -15.14 2.77 8.54
CA CYS A 21 -13.68 2.70 8.40
C CYS A 21 -12.97 2.50 9.73
N LYS A 22 -13.35 3.26 10.76
CA LYS A 22 -12.80 3.13 12.12
C LYS A 22 -13.24 1.83 12.79
N ALA A 23 -14.49 1.40 12.60
CA ALA A 23 -15.01 0.15 13.16
C ALA A 23 -14.28 -1.08 12.60
N GLU A 24 -13.85 -1.02 11.33
CA GLU A 24 -12.99 -2.05 10.71
C GLU A 24 -11.51 -1.94 11.10
N GLY A 25 -11.14 -1.04 12.03
CA GLY A 25 -9.76 -0.83 12.47
C GLY A 25 -8.90 0.02 11.52
N GLY A 26 -9.52 0.68 10.54
CA GLY A 26 -8.86 1.59 9.61
C GLY A 26 -8.87 3.05 10.05
N ALA A 27 -8.17 3.87 9.27
CA ALA A 27 -8.18 5.32 9.40
C ALA A 27 -8.30 5.98 8.03
N VAL A 28 -9.08 7.06 7.95
CA VAL A 28 -9.13 7.87 6.74
C VAL A 28 -7.83 8.66 6.61
N ARG A 29 -7.11 8.43 5.52
CA ARG A 29 -5.83 9.12 5.22
C ARG A 29 -5.79 9.53 3.75
N GLY A 30 -5.02 10.56 3.45
CA GLY A 30 -4.72 10.93 2.07
C GLY A 30 -3.73 9.95 1.47
N VAL A 31 -4.06 9.38 0.31
CA VAL A 31 -3.24 8.38 -0.40
C VAL A 31 -2.90 8.84 -1.82
N GLY A 32 -1.79 8.32 -2.36
CA GLY A 32 -1.22 8.72 -3.65
C GLY A 32 -0.71 10.16 -3.68
N MET A 33 -0.15 10.57 -4.81
CA MET A 33 0.40 11.92 -5.01
C MET A 33 -0.65 13.02 -4.77
N PHE A 34 -1.90 12.76 -5.18
CA PHE A 34 -3.00 13.71 -4.99
C PHE A 34 -3.57 13.72 -3.56
N GLY A 35 -3.07 12.89 -2.63
CA GLY A 35 -3.56 12.77 -1.26
C GLY A 35 -5.08 12.63 -1.19
N THR A 36 -5.63 11.78 -2.06
CA THR A 36 -7.06 11.50 -2.12
C THR A 36 -7.45 10.81 -0.82
N PRO A 37 -8.43 11.31 -0.05
CA PRO A 37 -8.86 10.63 1.16
C PRO A 37 -9.36 9.23 0.80
N ALA A 38 -8.90 8.22 1.52
CA ALA A 38 -9.31 6.84 1.41
C ALA A 38 -9.32 6.21 2.81
N CYS A 39 -10.17 5.20 3.02
CA CYS A 39 -10.10 4.38 4.21
C CYS A 39 -8.89 3.43 4.10
N VAL A 40 -7.86 3.69 4.90
CA VAL A 40 -6.65 2.86 4.96
C VAL A 40 -6.80 1.88 6.11
N LYS A 41 -6.84 0.59 5.79
CA LYS A 41 -6.94 -0.50 6.76
C LYS A 41 -5.62 -1.27 6.79
N PRO A 42 -4.94 -1.34 7.95
CA PRO A 42 -3.74 -2.15 8.04
C PRO A 42 -4.07 -3.61 7.82
N PHE A 43 -3.22 -4.31 7.09
CA PHE A 43 -3.31 -5.76 6.98
C PHE A 43 -2.92 -6.41 8.32
N PRO A 44 -3.54 -7.54 8.72
CA PRO A 44 -3.21 -8.25 9.96
C PRO A 44 -1.78 -8.84 9.94
N ASP A 45 -1.21 -9.00 8.74
CA ASP A 45 0.14 -9.46 8.45
C ASP A 45 1.11 -8.32 8.13
N ALA A 46 0.69 -7.06 8.26
CA ALA A 46 1.53 -5.89 7.99
C ALA A 46 2.91 -5.98 8.67
N GLY A 47 3.98 -5.89 7.88
CA GLY A 47 5.37 -5.92 8.38
C GLY A 47 5.91 -7.31 8.76
N LYS A 48 5.13 -8.39 8.59
CA LYS A 48 5.67 -9.75 8.75
C LYS A 48 6.69 -10.06 7.68
N VAL A 49 7.71 -10.85 8.02
CA VAL A 49 8.67 -11.35 7.05
C VAL A 49 7.97 -12.32 6.10
N CYS A 50 8.22 -12.17 4.81
CA CYS A 50 7.67 -13.03 3.76
C CYS A 50 8.76 -13.39 2.76
N SER A 51 8.60 -14.55 2.12
CA SER A 51 9.43 -15.01 1.01
C SER A 51 8.63 -15.12 -0.29
N ASP A 52 7.30 -15.17 -0.20
CA ASP A 52 6.40 -15.17 -1.36
C ASP A 52 5.19 -14.28 -1.13
N ARG A 53 4.59 -13.79 -2.23
CA ARG A 53 3.31 -13.07 -2.21
C ARG A 53 2.21 -13.87 -1.50
N SER A 54 2.19 -15.20 -1.65
CA SER A 54 1.14 -16.06 -1.10
C SER A 54 1.11 -16.10 0.43
N GLU A 55 2.17 -15.62 1.09
CA GLU A 55 2.26 -15.52 2.54
C GLU A 55 1.62 -14.23 3.10
N CYS A 56 1.33 -13.27 2.22
CA CYS A 56 0.76 -11.98 2.59
C CYS A 56 -0.66 -11.80 2.03
N GLN A 57 -1.49 -11.00 2.71
CA GLN A 57 -2.77 -10.56 2.13
C GLN A 57 -2.56 -9.61 0.94
N GLY A 58 -1.42 -8.91 0.90
CA GLY A 58 -1.03 -8.00 -0.16
C GLY A 58 0.21 -8.47 -0.91
N LEU A 59 1.17 -7.57 -1.06
CA LEU A 59 2.45 -7.85 -1.71
C LEU A 59 3.51 -8.19 -0.66
N CYS A 60 4.43 -9.09 -1.02
CA CYS A 60 5.68 -9.23 -0.30
C CYS A 60 6.67 -8.21 -0.86
N LYS A 61 6.92 -7.10 -0.14
CA LYS A 61 7.78 -6.00 -0.60
C LYS A 61 9.24 -6.31 -0.28
N ALA A 62 10.09 -6.19 -1.28
CA ALA A 62 11.53 -6.33 -1.09
C ALA A 62 12.10 -5.11 -0.37
N PRO A 63 13.17 -5.27 0.43
CA PRO A 63 13.89 -4.13 0.99
C PRO A 63 14.46 -3.24 -0.12
N GLU A 64 14.50 -1.93 0.09
CA GLU A 64 14.90 -0.92 -0.93
C GLU A 64 16.30 -1.14 -1.52
N SER A 65 17.20 -1.84 -0.82
CA SER A 65 18.55 -2.18 -1.25
C SER A 65 18.65 -3.51 -2.01
N SER A 66 17.52 -4.16 -2.30
CA SER A 66 17.48 -5.43 -3.01
C SER A 66 17.81 -5.27 -4.48
N VAL A 67 18.45 -6.29 -5.05
CA VAL A 67 18.77 -6.32 -6.48
C VAL A 67 17.81 -7.29 -7.16
N VAL A 68 17.13 -6.85 -8.21
CA VAL A 68 16.24 -7.72 -8.99
C VAL A 68 17.01 -8.95 -9.49
N GLY A 69 16.43 -10.13 -9.28
CA GLY A 69 17.04 -11.43 -9.57
C GLY A 69 17.89 -12.02 -8.44
N SER A 70 18.16 -11.27 -7.37
CA SER A 70 18.83 -11.81 -6.18
C SER A 70 17.83 -12.50 -5.24
N ARG A 71 18.34 -13.41 -4.40
CA ARG A 71 17.54 -13.97 -3.31
C ARG A 71 17.48 -12.97 -2.16
N SER A 72 16.27 -12.73 -1.66
CA SER A 72 16.03 -11.85 -0.53
C SER A 72 14.75 -12.28 0.20
N ILE A 73 14.58 -11.76 1.41
CA ILE A 73 13.34 -11.84 2.17
C ILE A 73 12.73 -10.45 2.26
N GLY A 74 11.41 -10.41 2.27
CA GLY A 74 10.64 -9.19 2.16
C GLY A 74 9.82 -8.96 3.41
N THR A 75 9.01 -7.92 3.37
CA THR A 75 8.00 -7.67 4.38
C THR A 75 6.63 -7.53 3.74
N CYS A 76 5.62 -8.11 4.38
CA CYS A 76 4.25 -7.96 3.93
C CYS A 76 3.85 -6.49 3.96
N GLN A 77 3.22 -6.06 2.87
CA GLN A 77 2.65 -4.74 2.66
C GLN A 77 1.84 -4.29 3.88
N LYS A 78 1.89 -2.99 4.21
CA LYS A 78 1.24 -2.47 5.42
C LYS A 78 -0.28 -2.41 5.31
N ASP A 79 -0.77 -1.98 4.17
CA ASP A 79 -2.19 -1.77 3.86
C ASP A 79 -2.35 -1.71 2.35
N ALA A 80 -3.59 -1.79 1.84
CA ALA A 80 -3.86 -1.79 0.40
C ALA A 80 -3.35 -0.54 -0.35
N GLN A 81 -3.07 0.56 0.34
CA GLN A 81 -2.62 1.84 -0.22
C GLN A 81 -1.09 2.00 -0.16
N ASP A 82 -0.37 1.13 0.54
CA ASP A 82 1.11 0.99 0.48
C ASP A 82 1.61 0.46 -0.90
N ILE A 83 0.74 0.46 -1.92
CA ILE A 83 1.11 0.31 -3.33
C ILE A 83 1.57 1.62 -3.97
N TYR A 84 1.32 2.77 -3.34
CA TYR A 84 1.82 4.05 -3.87
C TYR A 84 3.34 4.17 -3.62
N GLY A 85 4.04 4.72 -4.61
CA GLY A 85 5.50 4.77 -4.66
C GLY A 85 6.12 3.65 -5.51
N CYS A 86 7.45 3.64 -5.57
CA CYS A 86 8.22 2.58 -6.21
C CYS A 86 8.64 1.53 -5.18
N TYR A 87 8.49 0.26 -5.52
CA TYR A 87 8.93 -0.85 -4.70
C TYR A 87 9.22 -2.04 -5.59
N ASP A 88 10.09 -2.94 -5.12
CA ASP A 88 10.26 -4.27 -5.68
C ASP A 88 9.46 -5.28 -4.87
N LYS A 89 9.16 -6.43 -5.49
CA LYS A 89 8.42 -7.51 -4.85
C LYS A 89 9.31 -8.73 -4.70
N ILE A 90 8.89 -9.65 -3.84
CA ILE A 90 9.51 -10.96 -3.74
C ILE A 90 8.50 -12.03 -4.13
N GLU A 91 8.92 -12.89 -5.06
CA GLU A 91 8.20 -14.07 -5.51
C GLU A 91 9.13 -15.27 -5.40
N ALA A 92 8.68 -16.33 -4.72
CA ALA A 92 9.45 -17.55 -4.45
C ALA A 92 10.88 -17.31 -3.89
N GLY A 93 11.05 -16.29 -3.04
CA GLY A 93 12.33 -15.93 -2.42
C GLY A 93 13.28 -15.16 -3.34
N THR A 94 12.81 -14.72 -4.51
CA THR A 94 13.59 -13.93 -5.47
C THR A 94 12.96 -12.55 -5.64
N VAL A 95 13.81 -11.54 -5.65
CA VAL A 95 13.41 -10.15 -5.90
C VAL A 95 13.01 -10.03 -7.36
N VAL A 96 11.75 -9.68 -7.61
CA VAL A 96 11.22 -9.39 -8.93
C VAL A 96 10.94 -7.89 -9.06
N ALA A 97 11.18 -7.35 -10.25
CA ALA A 97 10.93 -5.94 -10.53
C ALA A 97 9.47 -5.60 -10.19
N GLY A 98 9.29 -4.65 -9.28
CA GLY A 98 7.96 -4.16 -8.95
C GLY A 98 7.52 -3.02 -9.86
N MET A 99 6.43 -2.37 -9.48
CA MET A 99 5.83 -1.27 -10.25
C MET A 99 5.85 0.00 -9.41
N CYS A 100 6.06 1.14 -10.07
CA CYS A 100 5.88 2.45 -9.48
C CYS A 100 4.45 2.93 -9.73
N PHE A 101 3.69 3.16 -8.67
CA PHE A 101 2.37 3.79 -8.75
C PHE A 101 2.41 5.19 -8.15
N ASP A 102 1.77 6.14 -8.82
CA ASP A 102 1.65 7.55 -8.41
C ASP A 102 0.29 7.83 -7.73
#